data_AF-A0A8E2LGU5-F1
#
_entry.id   AF-A0A8E2LGU5-F1
#
_cell.length_a   1.000
_cell.length_b   1.000
_cell.length_c   1.000
_cell.angle_alpha   90.00
_cell.angle_beta   90.00
_cell.angle_gamma   90.00
#
_symmetry.space_group_name_H-M   'P 1'
#
loop_
_entity.id
_entity.type
_entity.pdbx_description
1 polymer ?
#
loop_
_entity_poly.entity_id
_entity_poly.type
_entity_poly.pdbx_seq_one_letter_code
_entity_poly.pdbx_strand_id
1 'polypeptide(L)'
;MSEFNQELVRALANGDAQAHEQIKNLPTPVKMALGMEVDKLRRNENIIPMNNGFTLYEEKKSSYTNDEDVANALAERNRLLREAEERREKIRQEFLEKEIKARVERARAGLTMNDRR
;
A
#
# COMPACT_ATOMS: atom_id res chain seq x y z
N MET A 1 -3.08 -26.89 -17.75
CA MET A 1 -1.80 -26.65 -17.04
C MET A 1 -0.71 -27.06 -18.01
N SER A 2 -0.05 -26.11 -18.67
CA SER A 2 1.06 -26.42 -19.56
C SER A 2 2.22 -26.92 -18.70
N GLU A 3 2.57 -28.20 -18.82
CA GLU A 3 3.74 -28.76 -18.17
C GLU A 3 4.98 -28.12 -18.80
N PHE A 4 5.51 -27.09 -18.15
CA PHE A 4 6.78 -26.50 -18.53
C PHE A 4 7.90 -27.50 -18.24
N ASN A 5 8.92 -27.55 -19.09
CA ASN A 5 10.07 -28.43 -18.88
C ASN A 5 10.72 -28.11 -17.51
N GLN A 6 10.68 -29.07 -16.59
CA GLN A 6 11.16 -28.92 -15.22
C GLN A 6 12.66 -28.62 -15.15
N GLU A 7 13.44 -29.11 -16.13
CA GLU A 7 14.88 -28.82 -16.22
C GLU A 7 15.13 -27.34 -16.49
N LEU A 8 14.31 -26.74 -17.37
CA LEU A 8 14.37 -25.31 -17.68
C LEU A 8 13.93 -24.47 -16.48
N VAL A 9 12.87 -24.86 -15.77
CA VAL A 9 12.43 -24.17 -14.54
C VAL A 9 13.51 -24.23 -13.46
N ARG A 10 14.18 -25.37 -13.30
CA ARG A 10 15.27 -25.54 -12.33
C ARG A 10 16.52 -24.75 -12.71
N ALA A 11 16.89 -24.73 -14.00
CA ALA A 11 18.00 -23.92 -14.50
C ALA A 11 17.77 -22.42 -14.28
N LEU A 12 16.55 -21.94 -14.52
CA LEU A 12 16.15 -20.56 -14.22
C LEU A 12 16.14 -20.26 -12.72
N ALA A 13 15.66 -21.19 -11.90
CA ALA A 13 15.66 -21.04 -10.45
C ALA A 13 17.09 -20.84 -9.93
N ASN A 14 18.07 -21.57 -10.49
CA ASN A 14 19.49 -21.47 -10.17
C ASN A 14 20.19 -20.24 -10.77
N GLY A 15 19.58 -19.52 -11.72
CA GLY A 15 20.14 -18.32 -12.35
C GLY A 15 21.05 -18.60 -13.55
N ASP A 16 20.80 -19.67 -14.30
CA ASP A 16 21.55 -19.97 -15.53
C ASP A 16 21.26 -18.95 -16.65
N ALA A 17 22.32 -18.29 -17.13
CA ALA A 17 22.26 -17.28 -18.17
C ALA A 17 21.74 -17.84 -19.51
N GLN A 18 22.02 -19.10 -19.84
CA GLN A 18 21.57 -19.71 -21.09
C GLN A 18 20.05 -19.93 -21.11
N ALA A 19 19.47 -20.34 -19.97
CA ALA A 19 18.03 -20.51 -19.82
C ALA A 19 17.28 -19.17 -19.93
N HIS A 20 17.87 -18.08 -19.43
CA HIS A 20 17.28 -16.75 -19.55
C HIS A 20 17.24 -16.23 -21.00
N GLU A 21 18.29 -16.44 -21.79
CA GLU A 21 18.29 -16.05 -23.21
C GLU A 21 17.19 -16.77 -24.01
N GLN A 22 16.94 -18.05 -23.71
CA GLN A 22 15.90 -18.84 -24.39
C GLN A 22 14.48 -18.29 -24.13
N ILE A 23 14.25 -17.68 -22.97
CA ILE A 23 12.92 -17.17 -22.57
C ILE A 23 12.66 -15.77 -23.09
N LYS A 24 13.69 -15.00 -23.46
CA LYS A 24 13.53 -13.64 -23.99
C LYS A 24 12.65 -13.58 -25.24
N ASN A 25 12.66 -14.61 -26.07
CA ASN A 25 11.87 -14.67 -27.30
C ASN A 25 10.43 -15.18 -27.10
N LEU A 26 10.05 -15.60 -25.88
CA LEU A 26 8.71 -16.11 -25.60
C LEU A 26 7.67 -14.99 -25.43
N PRO A 27 6.39 -15.25 -25.77
CA PRO A 27 5.29 -14.33 -25.51
C PRO A 27 5.16 -13.99 -24.02
N THR A 28 4.77 -12.74 -23.71
CA THR A 28 4.64 -12.23 -22.34
C THR A 28 3.81 -13.13 -21.40
N PRO A 29 2.64 -13.68 -21.82
CA PRO A 29 1.86 -14.56 -20.95
C PRO A 29 2.62 -15.83 -20.54
N VAL A 30 3.46 -16.36 -21.43
CA VAL A 30 4.27 -17.56 -21.20
C VAL A 30 5.42 -17.25 -20.24
N LYS A 31 6.05 -16.07 -20.40
CA LYS A 31 7.09 -15.59 -19.46
C LYS A 31 6.55 -15.45 -18.04
N MET A 32 5.35 -14.90 -17.89
CA MET A 32 4.72 -14.74 -16.56
C MET A 32 4.40 -16.10 -15.92
N ALA A 33 3.85 -17.03 -16.70
CA ALA A 33 3.57 -18.38 -16.20
C ALA A 33 4.85 -19.12 -15.76
N LEU A 34 5.93 -19.02 -16.55
CA LEU A 34 7.25 -19.57 -16.19
C LEU A 34 7.82 -18.91 -14.94
N GLY A 35 7.72 -17.58 -14.81
CA GLY A 35 8.18 -16.85 -13.64
C GLY A 35 7.49 -17.31 -12.36
N MET A 36 6.16 -17.51 -12.40
CA MET A 36 5.40 -18.02 -11.24
C MET A 36 5.86 -19.43 -10.83
N GLU A 37 6.19 -20.29 -11.78
CA GLU A 37 6.63 -21.65 -11.49
C GLU A 37 8.06 -21.69 -10.93
N VAL A 38 8.95 -20.83 -11.45
CA VAL A 38 10.30 -20.62 -10.90
C VAL A 38 10.25 -20.08 -9.47
N ASP A 39 9.37 -19.12 -9.20
CA ASP A 39 9.21 -18.53 -7.86
C ASP A 39 8.66 -19.54 -6.85
N LYS A 40 7.70 -20.39 -7.26
CA LYS A 40 7.23 -21.50 -6.42
C LYS A 40 8.37 -22.47 -6.11
N LEU A 41 9.17 -22.84 -7.11
CA LEU A 41 10.27 -23.79 -6.94
C LEU A 41 11.35 -23.22 -6.01
N ARG A 42 11.70 -21.94 -6.16
CA ARG A 42 12.63 -21.25 -5.24
C ARG A 42 12.14 -21.24 -3.80
N ARG A 43 10.84 -21.02 -3.57
CA ARG A 43 10.24 -21.05 -2.22
C ARG A 43 10.20 -22.45 -1.63
N ASN A 44 9.90 -23.46 -2.45
CA ASN A 44 9.79 -24.84 -1.99
C ASN A 44 11.15 -25.50 -1.72
N GLU A 45 12.15 -25.25 -2.58
CA GLU A 45 13.47 -25.88 -2.50
C GLU A 45 14.53 -25.00 -1.82
N ASN A 46 14.14 -23.81 -1.34
CA ASN A 46 15.02 -22.82 -0.71
C ASN A 46 16.29 -22.52 -1.54
N ILE A 47 16.13 -22.44 -2.87
CA ILE A 47 17.24 -22.22 -3.80
C ILE A 47 17.66 -20.75 -3.74
N ILE A 48 18.90 -20.51 -3.30
CA ILE A 48 19.57 -19.22 -3.42
C ILE A 48 20.27 -19.21 -4.79
N PRO A 49 19.88 -18.35 -5.74
CA PRO A 49 20.50 -18.32 -7.06
C PRO A 49 22.00 -18.04 -6.96
N MET A 50 22.82 -18.87 -7.62
CA MET A 50 24.29 -18.80 -7.54
C MET A 50 24.89 -17.61 -8.30
N ASN A 51 24.11 -16.96 -9.16
CA ASN A 51 24.57 -15.84 -9.96
C ASN A 51 23.63 -14.63 -9.80
N ASN A 52 24.10 -13.59 -9.10
CA ASN A 52 23.38 -12.33 -8.87
C ASN A 52 23.33 -11.40 -10.10
N GLY A 53 23.56 -11.93 -11.30
CA GLY A 53 23.81 -11.12 -12.50
C GLY A 53 22.57 -10.52 -13.14
N PHE A 54 21.39 -11.13 -13.01
CA PHE A 54 20.18 -10.64 -13.68
C PHE A 54 18.93 -10.99 -12.88
N THR A 55 18.49 -10.05 -12.05
CA THR A 55 17.11 -10.04 -11.56
C THR A 55 16.21 -9.79 -12.77
N LEU A 56 15.48 -10.81 -13.23
CA LEU A 56 14.48 -10.67 -14.31
C LEU A 56 13.36 -9.68 -13.93
N TYR A 57 13.31 -9.30 -12.65
CA TYR A 57 12.70 -8.11 -12.14
C TYR A 57 13.84 -7.20 -11.67
N GLU A 58 14.47 -6.44 -12.57
CA GLU A 58 15.01 -5.15 -12.15
C GLU A 58 13.79 -4.40 -11.60
N GLU A 59 13.53 -4.54 -10.31
CA GLU A 59 12.92 -3.47 -9.54
C GLU A 59 13.85 -2.29 -9.82
N LYS A 60 13.50 -1.48 -10.84
CA LYS A 60 14.05 -0.14 -10.98
C LYS A 60 13.97 0.40 -9.57
N LYS A 61 15.11 0.55 -8.89
CA LYS A 61 15.18 1.19 -7.57
C LYS A 61 14.27 2.37 -7.72
N SER A 62 13.12 2.34 -7.06
CA SER A 62 12.14 3.39 -7.21
C SER A 62 12.93 4.64 -6.89
N SER A 63 13.20 5.45 -7.90
CA SER A 63 13.84 6.72 -7.70
C SER A 63 12.76 7.57 -7.06
N TYR A 64 12.53 7.36 -5.77
CA TYR A 64 12.14 8.45 -4.90
C TYR A 64 13.32 9.40 -4.95
N THR A 65 13.35 10.19 -6.03
CA THR A 65 14.13 11.40 -6.13
C THR A 65 13.64 12.28 -4.99
N ASN A 66 14.51 12.47 -4.00
CA ASN A 66 14.36 13.26 -2.77
C ASN A 66 13.45 12.70 -1.67
N ASP A 67 14.05 11.99 -0.73
CA ASP A 67 13.48 11.72 0.60
C ASP A 67 13.00 13.00 1.30
N GLU A 68 13.63 14.15 1.01
CA GLU A 68 13.23 15.47 1.52
C GLU A 68 11.84 15.91 1.03
N ASP A 69 11.51 15.65 -0.24
CA ASP A 69 10.20 16.03 -0.81
C ASP A 69 9.07 15.19 -0.21
N VAL A 70 9.36 13.90 0.06
CA VAL A 70 8.44 13.00 0.76
C VAL A 70 8.23 13.45 2.21
N ALA A 71 9.30 13.83 2.90
CA ALA A 71 9.23 14.34 4.27
C ALA A 71 8.41 15.64 4.35
N ASN A 72 8.61 16.56 3.41
CA ASN A 72 7.87 17.82 3.33
C ASN A 72 6.37 17.59 3.07
N ALA A 73 6.03 16.71 2.12
CA ALA A 73 4.64 16.37 1.81
C ALA A 73 3.92 15.72 3.01
N LEU A 74 4.61 14.86 3.76
CA LEU A 74 4.08 14.25 4.98
C LEU A 74 3.87 15.28 6.10
N ALA A 75 4.82 16.20 6.27
CA ALA A 75 4.71 17.27 7.26
C ALA A 75 3.51 18.20 6.97
N GLU A 76 3.33 18.59 5.70
CA GLU A 76 2.20 19.41 5.26
C GLU A 76 0.86 18.70 5.48
N ARG A 77 0.77 17.42 5.09
CA ARG A 77 -0.42 16.60 5.33
C ARG A 77 -0.77 16.51 6.81
N ASN A 78 0.21 16.28 7.68
CA ASN A 78 -0.01 16.18 9.12
C ASN A 78 -0.42 17.52 9.75
N ARG A 79 0.02 18.65 9.18
CA ARG A 79 -0.43 19.98 9.59
C ARG A 79 -1.90 20.19 9.23
N LEU A 80 -2.29 19.88 7.99
CA LEU A 80 -3.69 20.02 7.53
C LEU A 80 -4.65 19.16 8.35
N LEU A 81 -4.25 17.93 8.71
CA LEU A 81 -5.06 17.05 9.55
C LEU A 81 -5.30 17.65 10.95
N ARG A 82 -4.25 18.17 11.59
CA ARG A 82 -4.37 18.82 12.91
C ARG A 82 -5.28 20.05 12.85
N GLU A 83 -5.11 20.91 11.84
CA GLU A 83 -5.99 22.07 11.67
C GLU A 83 -7.46 21.68 11.43
N ALA A 84 -7.72 20.57 10.73
CA ALA A 84 -9.06 20.06 10.52
C ALA A 84 -9.68 19.48 11.81
N GLU A 85 -8.88 18.81 12.63
CA GLU A 85 -9.30 18.29 13.94
C GLU A 85 -9.64 19.43 14.91
N GLU A 86 -8.77 20.44 15.02
CA GLU A 86 -9.02 21.62 15.85
C GLU A 86 -10.31 22.35 15.45
N ARG A 87 -10.58 22.49 14.14
CA ARG A 87 -11.84 23.09 13.66
C ARG A 87 -13.05 22.24 14.04
N ARG A 88 -12.96 20.91 13.95
CA ARG A 88 -14.04 20.00 14.36
C ARG A 88 -14.30 20.09 15.86
N GLU A 89 -13.26 20.17 16.67
CA GLU A 89 -13.39 20.32 18.12
C GLU A 89 -14.03 21.66 18.49
N LYS A 90 -13.61 22.77 17.87
CA LYS A 90 -14.25 24.08 18.08
C LYS A 90 -15.73 24.06 17.73
N ILE A 91 -16.10 23.49 16.58
CA ILE A 91 -17.51 23.36 16.17
C ILE A 91 -18.30 22.53 17.19
N ARG A 92 -17.74 21.43 17.69
CA ARG A 92 -18.39 20.61 18.72
C ARG A 92 -18.59 21.37 20.03
N GLN A 93 -17.58 22.10 20.48
CA GLN A 93 -17.66 22.91 21.70
C GLN A 93 -18.71 24.03 21.55
N GLU A 94 -18.67 24.78 20.45
CA GLU A 94 -19.66 25.84 20.17
C GLU A 94 -21.09 25.29 20.08
N PHE A 95 -21.27 24.12 19.46
CA PHE A 95 -22.57 23.46 19.40
C PHE A 95 -23.07 23.08 20.79
N LEU A 96 -22.21 22.45 21.60
CA LEU A 96 -22.53 22.05 22.96
C LEU A 96 -22.86 23.26 23.83
N GLU A 97 -22.10 24.35 23.73
CA GLU A 97 -22.38 25.60 24.45
C GLU A 97 -23.74 26.19 24.05
N LYS A 98 -24.08 26.18 22.75
CA LYS A 98 -25.38 26.66 22.27
C LYS A 98 -26.52 25.78 22.79
N GLU A 99 -26.37 24.47 22.77
CA GLU A 99 -27.38 23.55 23.32
C GLU A 99 -27.56 23.74 24.83
N ILE A 100 -26.47 23.89 25.58
CA ILE A 100 -26.52 24.13 27.03
C ILE A 100 -27.21 25.46 27.31
N LYS A 101 -26.84 26.55 26.62
CA LYS A 101 -27.49 27.86 26.78
C LYS A 101 -28.98 27.78 26.47
N ALA A 102 -29.35 27.18 25.34
CA ALA A 102 -30.74 27.01 24.96
C ALA A 102 -31.52 26.16 25.99
N ARG A 103 -30.90 25.12 26.56
CA ARG A 103 -31.50 24.28 27.61
C ARG A 103 -31.67 25.05 28.91
N VAL A 104 -30.69 25.84 29.32
CA VAL A 104 -30.75 26.67 30.53
C VAL A 104 -31.79 27.78 30.40
N GLU A 105 -31.85 28.47 29.26
CA GLU A 105 -32.85 29.50 28.98
C GLU A 105 -34.27 28.91 28.98
N ARG A 106 -34.46 27.74 28.35
CA ARG A 106 -35.74 27.04 28.35
C ARG A 106 -36.16 26.60 29.76
N ALA A 107 -35.21 26.08 30.56
CA ALA A 107 -35.46 25.72 31.94
C ALA A 107 -35.82 26.93 32.81
N ARG A 108 -35.16 28.07 32.61
CA ARG A 108 -35.52 29.36 33.26
C ARG A 108 -36.90 29.86 32.85
N ALA A 109 -37.30 29.62 31.60
CA ALA A 109 -38.63 29.96 31.10
C ALA A 109 -39.72 28.97 31.54
N GLY A 110 -39.39 27.91 32.30
CA GLY A 110 -40.37 26.92 32.78
C GLY A 110 -40.95 26.02 31.69
N LEU A 111 -40.33 25.97 30.52
CA LEU A 111 -40.82 25.18 29.38
C LEU A 111 -40.25 23.75 29.44
N THR A 112 -41.14 22.75 29.36
CA THR A 112 -40.75 21.33 29.37
C THR A 112 -40.00 20.93 28.10
N MET A 113 -39.00 20.06 28.21
CA MET A 113 -38.31 19.50 27.04
C MET A 113 -39.31 18.70 26.18
N ASN A 114 -39.46 19.08 24.92
CA ASN A 114 -40.26 18.31 23.97
C ASN A 114 -39.36 17.19 23.42
N ASP A 115 -39.23 16.11 24.16
CA ASP A 115 -38.56 14.88 23.73
C ASP A 115 -39.46 14.17 22.72
N ARG A 116 -39.55 14.69 21.49
CA ARG A 116 -40.00 13.90 20.34
C ARG A 116 -38.77 13.49 19.55
N ARG A 117 -38.30 12.30 19.86
CA ARG A 117 -37.47 11.50 18.95
C ARG A 117 -38.35 10.88 17.87
#